data_AF-A0A498A0W6-F1
#
_entry.id   AF-A0A498A0W6-F1
#
_cell.length_a   1.000
_cell.length_b   1.000
_cell.length_c   1.000
_cell.angle_alpha   90.00
_cell.angle_beta   90.00
_cell.angle_gamma   90.00
#
_symmetry.space_group_name_H-M   'P 1'
#
loop_
_entity.id
_entity.type
_entity.pdbx_description
1 polymer ?
#
loop_
_entity_poly.entity_id
_entity_poly.type
_entity_poly.pdbx_seq_one_letter_code
_entity_poly.pdbx_strand_id
1 'polypeptide(L)'
;MISFEPVAAPEALLARRNPVAKLAAALVFSFILIATLDPVAPAIAIAVELALLPLFGVRLRVLARRAWPLLVGAVGVVVTLVLFAAERSGRVLVEAGPVVVTSGVLLTALGLVLRMFAVALPGVIVFATTDPTDLADALIQNAKAPARFAIGALAAFRLVPLLGQEWQMISMARRARGVEAGRNPLAKLRLFVSTAFALLVGAIRRGTRLAVAMDARGFDAGVPRTVARRQRFVAADGLLIAGAAVLAGAALTVSVLLGTFRPLIG
;
A
#
# COMPACT_ATOMS: atom_id res chain seq x y z
N MET A 1 7.94 17.51 5.09
CA MET A 1 7.64 16.70 6.29
C MET A 1 6.67 15.62 5.89
N ILE A 2 7.06 14.34 5.96
CA ILE A 2 6.12 13.22 5.77
C ILE A 2 5.51 12.98 7.15
N SER A 3 4.36 13.58 7.43
CA SER A 3 3.58 13.24 8.62
C SER A 3 2.77 11.97 8.31
N PHE A 4 3.04 10.91 9.06
CA PHE A 4 2.31 9.65 8.97
C PHE A 4 1.01 9.68 9.79
N GLU A 5 0.38 10.85 9.93
CA GLU A 5 -0.89 10.91 10.65
C GLU A 5 -1.99 10.22 9.82
N PRO A 6 -2.77 9.33 10.44
CA PRO A 6 -3.90 8.70 9.77
C PRO A 6 -4.87 9.78 9.30
N VAL A 7 -5.24 9.74 8.02
CA VAL A 7 -6.08 10.78 7.39
C VAL A 7 -7.57 10.53 7.65
N ALA A 8 -7.90 9.45 8.34
CA ALA A 8 -9.28 9.09 8.65
C ALA A 8 -9.88 10.06 9.67
N ALA A 9 -11.10 10.50 9.42
CA ALA A 9 -11.87 11.25 10.39
C ALA A 9 -12.01 10.45 11.71
N PRO A 10 -11.82 11.06 12.89
CA PRO A 10 -11.91 10.37 14.19
C PRO A 10 -13.25 9.67 14.43
N GLU A 11 -14.32 10.08 13.74
CA GLU A 11 -15.69 9.60 13.95
C GLU A 11 -16.07 8.39 13.08
N ALA A 12 -15.21 7.97 12.15
CA ALA A 12 -15.55 6.93 11.19
C ALA A 12 -15.62 5.52 11.82
N LEU A 13 -16.77 4.84 11.64
CA LEU A 13 -17.10 3.55 12.24
C LEU A 13 -16.16 2.41 11.84
N LEU A 14 -15.68 2.41 10.59
CA LEU A 14 -14.75 1.41 10.07
C LEU A 14 -13.29 1.81 10.35
N ALA A 15 -12.99 3.10 10.48
CA ALA A 15 -11.64 3.57 10.80
C ALA A 15 -11.17 3.18 12.20
N ARG A 16 -12.08 2.93 13.14
CA ARG A 16 -11.74 2.47 14.50
C ARG A 16 -11.56 0.96 14.64
N ARG A 17 -11.81 0.20 13.56
CA ARG A 17 -11.74 -1.27 13.58
C ARG A 17 -10.31 -1.77 13.62
N ASN A 18 -10.16 -3.01 14.07
CA ASN A 18 -8.85 -3.62 14.27
C ASN A 18 -8.02 -3.57 12.97
N PRO A 19 -6.76 -3.07 13.03
CA PRO A 19 -5.87 -3.00 11.87
C PRO A 19 -5.72 -4.30 11.10
N VAL A 20 -5.61 -5.43 11.81
CA VAL A 20 -5.48 -6.76 11.20
C VAL A 20 -6.77 -7.16 10.49
N ALA A 21 -7.93 -6.80 11.03
CA ALA A 21 -9.21 -7.10 10.40
C ALA A 21 -9.41 -6.31 9.11
N LYS A 22 -9.05 -5.02 9.10
CA LYS A 22 -9.04 -4.20 7.88
C LYS A 22 -8.10 -4.77 6.83
N LEU A 23 -6.89 -5.16 7.23
CA LEU A 23 -5.92 -5.77 6.33
C LEU A 23 -6.42 -7.11 5.78
N ALA A 24 -6.98 -7.97 6.63
CA ALA A 24 -7.58 -9.23 6.22
C ALA A 24 -8.76 -9.04 5.28
N ALA A 25 -9.65 -8.08 5.56
CA ALA A 25 -10.77 -7.73 4.69
C ALA A 25 -10.29 -7.26 3.31
N ALA A 26 -9.29 -6.37 3.27
CA ALA A 26 -8.68 -5.93 2.01
C ALA A 26 -8.03 -7.09 1.24
N LEU A 27 -7.28 -7.96 1.92
CA LEU A 27 -6.65 -9.13 1.29
C LEU A 27 -7.68 -10.11 0.73
N VAL A 28 -8.72 -10.44 1.49
CA VAL A 28 -9.80 -11.33 1.05
C VAL A 28 -10.53 -10.73 -0.15
N PHE A 29 -10.89 -9.45 -0.07
CA PHE A 29 -11.55 -8.73 -1.17
C PHE A 29 -10.70 -8.74 -2.45
N SER A 30 -9.42 -8.35 -2.34
CA SER A 30 -8.48 -8.34 -3.45
C SER A 30 -8.21 -9.74 -4.02
N PHE A 31 -8.08 -10.77 -3.17
CA PHE A 31 -7.82 -12.14 -3.60
C PHE A 31 -8.98 -12.73 -4.41
N ILE A 32 -10.22 -12.48 -3.99
CA ILE A 32 -11.42 -12.93 -4.72
C ILE A 32 -11.47 -12.26 -6.10
N LEU A 33 -11.19 -10.97 -6.19
CA LEU A 33 -11.23 -10.23 -7.47
C LEU A 33 -10.07 -10.57 -8.42
N ILE A 34 -8.98 -11.13 -7.92
CA ILE A 34 -7.88 -11.67 -8.75
C ILE A 34 -8.33 -12.87 -9.58
N ALA A 35 -9.41 -13.55 -9.23
CA ALA A 35 -9.87 -14.73 -9.96
C ALA A 35 -10.49 -14.42 -11.34
N THR A 36 -10.82 -13.15 -11.64
CA THR A 36 -11.55 -12.79 -12.86
C THR A 36 -10.76 -11.92 -13.86
N LEU A 37 -10.88 -12.23 -15.15
CA LEU A 37 -10.36 -11.44 -16.27
C LEU A 37 -11.40 -10.48 -16.87
N ASP A 38 -12.64 -10.49 -16.37
CA ASP A 38 -13.70 -9.65 -16.91
C ASP A 38 -13.62 -8.20 -16.41
N PRO A 39 -14.07 -7.20 -17.21
CA PRO A 39 -14.05 -5.80 -16.81
C PRO A 39 -15.20 -5.38 -15.87
N VAL A 40 -16.26 -6.20 -15.76
CA VAL A 40 -17.51 -5.84 -15.06
C VAL A 40 -17.35 -6.02 -13.55
N ALA A 41 -16.82 -7.15 -13.10
CA ALA A 41 -16.61 -7.43 -11.68
C ALA A 41 -15.65 -6.42 -11.02
N PRO A 42 -14.48 -6.08 -11.60
CA PRO A 42 -13.62 -5.02 -11.07
C PRO A 42 -14.30 -3.65 -11.06
N ALA A 43 -15.12 -3.31 -12.05
CA ALA A 43 -15.86 -2.04 -12.06
C ALA A 43 -16.88 -1.96 -10.92
N ILE A 44 -17.65 -3.04 -10.70
CA ILE A 44 -18.59 -3.14 -9.57
C ILE A 44 -17.85 -3.05 -8.24
N ALA A 45 -16.72 -3.77 -8.12
CA ALA A 45 -15.90 -3.73 -6.92
C ALA A 45 -15.42 -2.32 -6.59
N ILE A 46 -14.88 -1.59 -7.58
CA ILE A 46 -14.48 -0.19 -7.40
C ILE A 46 -15.68 0.67 -6.99
N ALA A 47 -16.84 0.50 -7.62
CA ALA A 47 -18.04 1.26 -7.25
C ALA A 47 -18.45 1.02 -5.80
N VAL A 48 -18.40 -0.23 -5.33
CA VAL A 48 -18.65 -0.60 -3.93
C VAL A 48 -17.60 0.01 -3.01
N GLU A 49 -16.32 -0.08 -3.34
CA GLU A 49 -15.25 0.54 -2.55
C GLU A 49 -15.44 2.06 -2.40
N LEU A 50 -15.75 2.74 -3.51
CA LEU A 50 -16.00 4.19 -3.53
C LEU A 50 -17.24 4.54 -2.69
N ALA A 51 -18.28 3.71 -2.71
CA ALA A 51 -19.48 3.87 -1.89
C ALA A 51 -19.19 3.66 -0.38
N LEU A 52 -18.23 2.80 -0.04
CA LEU A 52 -17.82 2.55 1.35
C LEU A 52 -16.82 3.57 1.90
N LEU A 53 -16.18 4.40 1.06
CA LEU A 53 -15.21 5.41 1.51
C LEU A 53 -15.68 6.32 2.66
N PRO A 54 -16.94 6.81 2.69
CA PRO A 54 -17.44 7.63 3.79
C PRO A 54 -17.41 6.89 5.14
N LEU A 55 -17.64 5.58 5.15
CA LEU A 55 -17.61 4.75 6.37
C LEU A 55 -16.18 4.60 6.94
N PHE A 56 -15.17 4.72 6.08
CA PHE A 56 -13.76 4.80 6.47
C PHE A 56 -13.31 6.23 6.81
N GLY A 57 -14.17 7.24 6.61
CA GLY A 57 -13.84 8.64 6.87
C GLY A 57 -12.78 9.21 5.94
N VAL A 58 -12.60 8.62 4.75
CA VAL A 58 -11.59 9.04 3.77
C VAL A 58 -12.25 9.90 2.69
N ARG A 59 -11.73 11.12 2.51
CA ARG A 59 -12.17 12.01 1.43
C ARG A 59 -11.65 11.51 0.08
N LEU A 60 -12.48 11.54 -0.96
CA LEU A 60 -12.10 11.11 -2.32
C LEU A 60 -10.83 11.83 -2.85
N ARG A 61 -10.67 13.11 -2.53
CA ARG A 61 -9.48 13.90 -2.90
C ARG A 61 -8.18 13.35 -2.27
N VAL A 62 -8.25 12.83 -1.04
CA VAL A 62 -7.10 12.22 -0.36
C VAL A 62 -6.76 10.89 -1.03
N LEU A 63 -7.78 10.07 -1.31
CA LEU A 63 -7.59 8.81 -2.02
C LEU A 63 -6.96 9.04 -3.39
N ALA A 64 -7.48 9.98 -4.19
CA ALA A 64 -6.94 10.31 -5.50
C ALA A 64 -5.47 10.76 -5.44
N ARG A 65 -5.08 11.55 -4.42
CA ARG A 65 -3.68 11.94 -4.20
C ARG A 65 -2.80 10.76 -3.81
N ARG A 66 -3.29 9.78 -3.04
CA ARG A 66 -2.52 8.58 -2.67
C ARG A 66 -2.49 7.54 -3.78
N ALA A 67 -3.51 7.49 -4.62
CA ALA A 67 -3.64 6.59 -5.77
C ALA A 67 -2.93 7.12 -7.03
N TRP A 68 -2.26 8.28 -6.98
CA TRP A 68 -1.51 8.82 -8.12
C TRP A 68 -0.50 7.83 -8.73
N PRO A 69 0.24 6.99 -7.96
CA PRO A 69 1.17 6.02 -8.55
C PRO A 69 0.43 4.92 -9.32
N LEU A 70 -0.80 4.60 -8.90
CA LEU A 70 -1.66 3.65 -9.63
C LEU A 70 -2.07 4.22 -10.98
N LEU A 71 -2.32 5.53 -11.09
CA LEU A 71 -2.59 6.16 -12.39
C LEU A 71 -1.39 6.04 -13.33
N VAL A 72 -0.17 6.22 -12.83
CA VAL A 72 1.06 6.00 -13.62
C VAL A 72 1.16 4.53 -14.06
N GLY A 73 0.89 3.59 -13.15
CA GLY A 73 0.82 2.16 -13.48
C GLY A 73 -0.23 1.85 -14.55
N ALA A 74 -1.42 2.46 -14.47
CA ALA A 74 -2.50 2.27 -15.43
C ALA A 74 -2.10 2.73 -16.83
N VAL A 75 -1.47 3.89 -16.93
CA VAL A 75 -0.91 4.39 -18.21
C VAL A 75 0.14 3.42 -18.74
N GLY A 76 1.03 2.92 -17.87
CA GLY A 76 2.01 1.90 -18.25
C GLY A 76 1.36 0.65 -18.83
N VAL A 77 0.34 0.11 -18.17
CA VAL A 77 -0.42 -1.06 -18.63
C VAL A 77 -1.02 -0.82 -20.01
N VAL A 78 -1.71 0.32 -20.20
CA VAL A 78 -2.35 0.66 -21.50
C VAL A 78 -1.30 0.77 -22.60
N VAL A 79 -0.19 1.48 -22.35
CA VAL A 79 0.90 1.64 -23.32
C VAL A 79 1.51 0.28 -23.69
N THR A 80 1.77 -0.58 -22.70
CA THR A 80 2.32 -1.91 -22.95
C THR A 80 1.38 -2.76 -23.81
N LEU A 81 0.07 -2.79 -23.50
CA LEU A 81 -0.90 -3.55 -24.29
C LEU A 81 -1.05 -2.99 -25.71
N VAL A 82 -1.10 -1.68 -25.88
CA VAL A 82 -1.22 -1.06 -27.20
C VAL A 82 0.01 -1.35 -28.08
N LEU A 83 1.22 -1.38 -27.50
CA LEU A 83 2.45 -1.63 -28.25
C LEU A 83 2.73 -3.12 -28.48
N PHE A 84 2.44 -3.99 -27.50
CA PHE A 84 2.93 -5.37 -27.46
C PHE A 84 1.84 -6.45 -27.43
N ALA A 85 0.55 -6.12 -27.54
CA ALA A 85 -0.50 -7.14 -27.58
C ALA A 85 -0.30 -8.10 -28.77
N ALA A 86 -0.08 -9.39 -28.44
CA ALA A 86 0.08 -10.47 -29.40
C ALA A 86 -1.25 -10.81 -30.11
N GLU A 87 -2.37 -10.71 -29.39
CA GLU A 87 -3.71 -10.94 -29.94
C GLU A 87 -4.42 -9.60 -30.18
N ARG A 88 -4.49 -9.21 -31.46
CA ARG A 88 -5.20 -8.01 -31.89
C ARG A 88 -6.57 -8.40 -32.43
N SER A 89 -7.54 -8.60 -31.53
CA SER A 89 -8.91 -8.95 -31.90
C SER A 89 -9.81 -7.72 -32.08
N GLY A 90 -10.82 -7.84 -32.95
CA GLY A 90 -11.84 -6.82 -33.18
C GLY A 90 -11.52 -5.79 -34.26
N ARG A 91 -12.29 -4.69 -34.28
CA ARG A 91 -12.15 -3.63 -35.29
C ARG A 91 -10.89 -2.81 -35.01
N VAL A 92 -10.19 -2.39 -36.05
CA VAL A 92 -9.09 -1.43 -35.95
C VAL A 92 -9.70 -0.04 -35.79
N LEU A 93 -9.32 0.68 -34.73
CA LEU A 93 -9.79 2.05 -34.48
C LEU A 93 -8.78 3.08 -34.98
N VAL A 94 -7.50 2.83 -34.71
CA VAL A 94 -6.39 3.71 -35.08
C VAL A 94 -5.25 2.86 -35.59
N GLU A 95 -4.77 3.20 -36.77
CA GLU A 95 -3.59 2.61 -37.38
C GLU A 95 -2.58 3.72 -37.63
N ALA A 96 -1.52 3.76 -36.82
CA ALA A 96 -0.46 4.74 -36.90
C ALA A 96 0.89 4.01 -36.84
N GLY A 97 1.33 3.47 -37.99
CA GLY A 97 2.60 2.77 -38.13
C GLY A 97 2.70 1.51 -37.24
N PRO A 98 3.72 1.37 -36.36
CA PRO A 98 3.85 0.20 -35.50
C PRO A 98 2.74 0.10 -34.43
N VAL A 99 1.96 1.16 -34.24
CA VAL A 99 0.86 1.23 -33.28
C VAL A 99 -0.45 0.95 -33.98
N VAL A 100 -1.04 -0.22 -33.70
CA VAL A 100 -2.39 -0.57 -34.16
C VAL A 100 -3.26 -0.77 -32.93
N VAL A 101 -4.23 0.11 -32.75
CA VAL A 101 -5.18 0.05 -31.65
C VAL A 101 -6.45 -0.65 -32.14
N THR A 102 -6.72 -1.83 -31.57
CA THR A 102 -7.96 -2.56 -31.83
C THR A 102 -8.93 -2.47 -30.67
N SER A 103 -10.23 -2.67 -30.95
CA SER A 103 -11.27 -2.67 -29.92
C SER A 103 -11.04 -3.73 -28.85
N GLY A 104 -10.50 -4.90 -29.23
CA GLY A 104 -10.16 -5.97 -28.30
C GLY A 104 -9.04 -5.58 -27.34
N VAL A 105 -7.96 -4.98 -27.84
CA VAL A 105 -6.84 -4.51 -27.01
C VAL A 105 -7.30 -3.45 -26.01
N LEU A 106 -8.16 -2.53 -26.44
CA LEU A 106 -8.69 -1.50 -25.55
C LEU A 106 -9.59 -2.08 -24.44
N LEU A 107 -10.44 -3.05 -24.76
CA LEU A 107 -11.29 -3.74 -23.76
C LEU A 107 -10.45 -4.53 -22.76
N THR A 108 -9.42 -5.26 -23.23
CA THR A 108 -8.49 -5.99 -22.37
C THR A 108 -7.69 -5.03 -21.47
N ALA A 109 -7.20 -3.92 -22.03
CA ALA A 109 -6.49 -2.91 -21.27
C ALA A 109 -7.40 -2.26 -20.21
N LEU A 110 -8.66 -1.94 -20.56
CA LEU A 110 -9.64 -1.42 -19.61
C LEU A 110 -9.91 -2.41 -18.47
N GLY A 111 -10.12 -3.69 -18.79
CA GLY A 111 -10.31 -4.75 -17.78
C GLY A 111 -9.12 -4.87 -16.83
N LEU A 112 -7.90 -4.86 -17.36
CA LEU A 112 -6.69 -4.97 -16.55
C LEU A 112 -6.44 -3.73 -15.68
N VAL A 113 -6.70 -2.54 -16.20
CA VAL A 113 -6.62 -1.29 -15.43
C VAL A 113 -7.65 -1.28 -14.31
N LEU A 114 -8.91 -1.59 -14.60
CA LEU A 114 -9.96 -1.68 -13.58
C LEU A 114 -9.61 -2.71 -12.52
N ARG A 115 -9.12 -3.88 -12.92
CA ARG A 115 -8.64 -4.90 -11.99
C ARG A 115 -7.49 -4.43 -11.11
N MET A 116 -6.51 -3.74 -11.68
CA MET A 116 -5.41 -3.16 -10.92
C MET A 116 -5.91 -2.19 -9.85
N PHE A 117 -6.88 -1.33 -10.20
CA PHE A 117 -7.51 -0.43 -9.23
C PHE A 117 -8.30 -1.20 -8.16
N ALA A 118 -9.15 -2.14 -8.54
CA ALA A 118 -9.96 -2.94 -7.62
C ALA A 118 -9.11 -3.77 -6.62
N VAL A 119 -7.92 -4.20 -7.04
CA VAL A 119 -7.01 -4.96 -6.16
C VAL A 119 -6.18 -4.03 -5.27
N ALA A 120 -5.75 -2.87 -5.77
CA ALA A 120 -4.82 -1.99 -5.07
C ALA A 120 -5.50 -0.97 -4.14
N LEU A 121 -6.67 -0.45 -4.53
CA LEU A 121 -7.41 0.56 -3.77
C LEU A 121 -7.75 0.12 -2.33
N PRO A 122 -8.19 -1.12 -2.05
CA PRO A 122 -8.42 -1.58 -0.68
C PRO A 122 -7.16 -1.44 0.19
N GLY A 123 -6.00 -1.80 -0.35
CA GLY A 123 -4.71 -1.63 0.34
C GLY A 123 -4.40 -0.16 0.64
N VAL A 124 -4.61 0.73 -0.33
CA VAL A 124 -4.42 2.18 -0.13
C VAL A 124 -5.34 2.72 0.97
N ILE A 125 -6.60 2.27 1.04
CA ILE A 125 -7.56 2.66 2.08
C ILE A 125 -7.09 2.17 3.45
N VAL A 126 -6.66 0.91 3.58
CA VAL A 126 -6.15 0.36 4.85
C VAL A 126 -4.94 1.15 5.35
N PHE A 127 -3.93 1.37 4.50
CA PHE A 127 -2.74 2.14 4.87
C PHE A 127 -3.01 3.63 5.10
N ALA A 128 -4.10 4.18 4.55
CA ALA A 128 -4.51 5.56 4.82
C ALA A 128 -5.24 5.74 6.16
N THR A 129 -5.85 4.67 6.66
CA THR A 129 -6.71 4.70 7.85
C THR A 129 -6.14 3.96 9.06
N THR A 130 -4.87 3.53 8.99
CA THR A 130 -4.24 2.69 10.01
C THR A 130 -2.89 3.24 10.44
N ASP A 131 -2.69 3.43 11.74
CA ASP A 131 -1.39 3.78 12.31
C ASP A 131 -0.44 2.56 12.25
N PRO A 132 0.81 2.73 11.79
CA PRO A 132 1.79 1.63 11.72
C PRO A 132 2.08 0.98 13.08
N THR A 133 1.97 1.74 14.17
CA THR A 133 2.11 1.27 15.54
C THR A 133 0.98 0.33 15.92
N ASP A 134 -0.27 0.73 15.65
CA ASP A 134 -1.44 -0.09 15.94
C ASP A 134 -1.47 -1.35 15.07
N LEU A 135 -1.04 -1.24 13.81
CA LEU A 135 -0.89 -2.39 12.92
C LEU A 135 0.13 -3.39 13.45
N ALA A 136 1.30 -2.93 13.90
CA ALA A 136 2.32 -3.80 14.49
C ALA A 136 1.81 -4.47 15.78
N ASP A 137 1.18 -3.72 16.68
CA ASP A 137 0.61 -4.24 17.92
C ASP A 137 -0.48 -5.29 17.63
N ALA A 138 -1.34 -5.06 16.64
CA ALA A 138 -2.41 -5.97 16.24
C ALA A 138 -1.87 -7.22 15.53
N LEU A 139 -0.82 -7.11 14.71
CA LEU A 139 -0.16 -8.27 14.10
C LEU A 139 0.43 -9.22 15.15
N ILE A 140 1.05 -8.67 16.20
CA ILE A 140 1.60 -9.46 17.31
C ILE A 140 0.49 -10.14 18.10
N GLN A 141 -0.56 -9.39 18.48
CA GLN A 141 -1.59 -9.88 19.40
C GLN A 141 -2.63 -10.78 18.73
N ASN A 142 -3.07 -10.44 17.51
CA ASN A 142 -4.23 -11.04 16.87
C ASN A 142 -3.80 -12.04 15.79
N ALA A 143 -2.82 -11.67 14.96
CA ALA A 143 -2.28 -12.57 13.93
C ALA A 143 -1.15 -13.48 14.47
N LYS A 144 -0.76 -13.33 15.74
CA LYS A 144 0.33 -14.08 16.39
C LYS A 144 1.65 -14.03 15.62
N ALA A 145 1.92 -12.91 14.95
CA ALA A 145 3.16 -12.70 14.20
C ALA A 145 4.37 -12.71 15.16
N PRO A 146 5.54 -13.23 14.74
CA PRO A 146 6.72 -13.25 15.60
C PRO A 146 7.12 -11.84 16.02
N ALA A 147 7.07 -11.56 17.33
CA ALA A 147 7.28 -10.23 17.89
C ALA A 147 8.62 -9.60 17.47
N ARG A 148 9.66 -10.42 17.25
CA ARG A 148 10.98 -9.97 16.75
C ARG A 148 10.88 -9.17 15.45
N PHE A 149 10.04 -9.63 14.51
CA PHE A 149 9.91 -8.99 13.20
C PHE A 149 8.99 -7.77 13.27
N ALA A 150 7.87 -7.88 13.98
CA ALA A 150 6.94 -6.77 14.13
C ALA A 150 7.56 -5.58 14.88
N ILE A 151 8.29 -5.83 15.95
CA ILE A 151 8.96 -4.77 16.73
C ILE A 151 10.14 -4.19 15.96
N GLY A 152 10.91 -5.03 15.26
CA GLY A 152 11.98 -4.55 14.36
C GLY A 152 11.45 -3.67 13.24
N ALA A 153 10.36 -4.08 12.59
CA ALA A 153 9.69 -3.28 11.57
C ALA A 153 9.17 -1.95 12.13
N LEU A 154 8.50 -1.97 13.29
CA LEU A 154 8.01 -0.75 13.95
C LEU A 154 9.17 0.21 14.32
N ALA A 155 10.27 -0.32 14.83
CA ALA A 155 11.47 0.46 15.12
C ALA A 155 12.04 1.10 13.85
N ALA A 156 12.09 0.36 12.74
CA ALA A 156 12.51 0.89 11.45
C ALA A 156 11.57 2.00 10.97
N PHE A 157 10.24 1.81 11.02
CA PHE A 157 9.26 2.84 10.65
C PHE A 157 9.41 4.13 11.46
N ARG A 158 9.71 4.02 12.76
CA ARG A 158 9.99 5.19 13.61
C ARG A 158 11.33 5.86 13.29
N LEU A 159 12.31 5.11 12.79
CA LEU A 159 13.63 5.63 12.46
C LEU A 159 13.65 6.40 11.12
N VAL A 160 12.79 6.02 10.16
CA VAL A 160 12.67 6.69 8.85
C VAL A 160 12.52 8.22 8.94
N PRO A 161 11.55 8.78 9.70
CA PRO A 161 11.42 10.24 9.79
C PRO A 161 12.64 10.90 10.44
N LEU A 162 13.27 10.24 11.41
CA LEU A 162 14.49 10.72 12.06
C LEU A 162 15.67 10.77 11.08
N LEU A 163 15.83 9.74 10.24
CA LEU A 163 16.84 9.73 9.17
C LEU A 163 16.60 10.85 8.16
N GLY A 164 15.35 11.15 7.83
CA GLY A 164 15.00 12.28 6.97
C GLY A 164 15.42 13.63 7.57
N GLN A 165 15.23 13.82 8.88
CA GLN A 165 15.68 15.02 9.58
C GLN A 165 17.21 15.11 9.61
N GLU A 166 17.90 14.01 9.91
CA GLU A 166 19.37 13.95 9.89
C GLU A 166 19.93 14.21 8.49
N TRP A 167 19.30 13.69 7.45
CA TRP A 167 19.67 13.98 6.08
C TRP A 167 19.66 15.48 5.81
N GLN A 168 18.59 16.16 6.23
CA GLN A 168 18.47 17.61 6.07
C GLN A 168 19.54 18.35 6.87
N MET A 169 19.78 17.96 8.12
CA MET A 169 20.82 18.55 8.97
C MET A 169 22.23 18.41 8.36
N ILE A 170 22.59 17.22 7.89
CA ILE A 170 23.89 16.99 7.23
C ILE A 170 23.99 17.82 5.94
N SER A 171 22.92 17.87 5.16
CA SER A 171 22.86 18.65 3.93
C SER A 171 23.02 20.16 4.20
N MET A 172 22.40 20.69 5.26
CA MET A 172 22.55 22.08 5.68
C MET A 172 23.97 22.38 6.20
N ALA A 173 24.52 21.50 7.03
CA ALA A 173 25.87 21.66 7.57
C ALA A 173 26.95 21.63 6.47
N ARG A 174 26.78 20.78 5.45
CA ARG A 174 27.70 20.72 4.29
C ARG A 174 27.62 21.98 3.45
N ARG A 175 26.43 22.51 3.19
CA ARG A 175 26.25 23.79 2.48
C ARG A 175 26.89 24.95 3.24
N ALA A 176 26.76 25.00 4.56
CA ALA A 176 27.42 26.01 5.40
C ALA A 176 28.96 25.96 5.32
N ARG A 177 29.54 24.78 5.04
CA ARG A 177 30.98 24.59 4.80
C ARG A 177 31.40 24.80 3.33
N GLY A 178 30.51 25.32 2.48
CA GLY A 178 30.76 25.52 1.05
C GLY A 178 30.81 24.23 0.23
N VAL A 179 30.39 23.09 0.78
CA VAL A 179 30.39 21.80 0.07
C VAL A 179 29.07 21.68 -0.70
N GLU A 180 29.08 22.14 -1.94
CA GLU A 180 27.93 22.10 -2.86
C GLU A 180 28.31 21.51 -4.23
N ALA A 181 27.45 20.67 -4.78
CA ALA A 181 27.74 19.93 -6.01
C ALA A 181 27.48 20.71 -7.32
N GLY A 182 26.94 21.93 -7.22
CA GLY A 182 26.62 22.78 -8.38
C GLY A 182 25.78 22.06 -9.44
N ARG A 183 26.15 22.23 -10.73
CA ARG A 183 25.48 21.59 -11.88
C ARG A 183 26.08 20.23 -12.27
N ASN A 184 27.19 19.80 -11.66
CA ASN A 184 27.89 18.59 -12.07
C ASN A 184 27.19 17.32 -11.51
N PRO A 185 26.69 16.40 -12.36
CA PRO A 185 26.00 15.19 -11.91
C PRO A 185 26.90 14.23 -11.11
N LEU A 186 28.18 14.11 -11.47
CA LEU A 186 29.14 13.26 -10.75
C LEU A 186 29.40 13.79 -9.34
N ALA A 187 29.53 15.12 -9.21
CA ALA A 187 29.68 15.75 -7.90
C ALA A 187 28.43 15.56 -7.02
N LYS A 188 27.23 15.63 -7.61
CA LYS A 188 25.96 15.37 -6.90
C LYS A 188 25.90 13.94 -6.39
N LEU A 189 26.27 12.97 -7.22
CA LEU A 189 26.29 11.56 -6.82
C LEU A 189 27.29 11.32 -5.69
N ARG A 190 28.52 11.87 -5.78
CA ARG A 190 29.53 11.75 -4.73
C ARG A 190 29.07 12.37 -3.41
N LEU A 191 28.42 13.54 -3.47
CA LEU A 191 27.83 14.19 -2.29
C LEU A 191 26.71 13.34 -1.68
N PHE A 192 25.84 12.77 -2.51
CA PHE A 192 24.76 11.89 -2.09
C PHE A 192 25.30 10.64 -1.38
N VAL A 193 26.23 9.91 -2.01
CA VAL A 193 26.82 8.68 -1.44
C VAL A 193 27.54 8.97 -0.12
N SER A 194 28.33 10.04 -0.07
CA SER A 194 29.04 10.41 1.18
C SER A 194 28.08 10.86 2.30
N THR A 195 26.93 11.45 1.96
CA THR A 195 25.88 11.80 2.94
C THR A 195 25.15 10.55 3.43
N ALA A 196 24.79 9.65 2.50
CA ALA A 196 24.18 8.37 2.81
C ALA A 196 25.08 7.49 3.69
N PHE A 197 26.39 7.47 3.44
CA PHE A 197 27.36 6.75 4.28
C PHE A 197 27.41 7.32 5.70
N ALA A 198 27.45 8.66 5.85
CA ALA A 198 27.43 9.29 7.17
C ALA A 198 26.15 8.95 7.94
N LEU A 199 25.00 8.93 7.26
CA LEU A 199 23.73 8.53 7.86
C LEU A 199 23.70 7.05 8.23
N LEU A 200 24.26 6.17 7.40
CA LEU A 200 24.36 4.75 7.69
C LEU A 200 25.15 4.51 8.99
N VAL A 201 26.30 5.16 9.15
CA VAL A 201 27.10 5.09 10.38
C VAL A 201 26.30 5.59 11.58
N GLY A 202 25.57 6.71 11.43
CA GLY A 202 24.68 7.25 12.46
C GLY A 202 23.53 6.30 12.82
N ALA A 203 22.94 5.63 11.83
CA ALA A 203 21.88 4.65 12.01
C ALA A 203 22.38 3.42 12.76
N ILE A 204 23.55 2.87 12.37
CA ILE A 204 24.19 1.72 13.04
C ILE A 204 24.43 2.06 14.51
N ARG A 205 25.06 3.20 14.80
CA ARG A 205 25.37 3.61 16.18
C ARG A 205 24.11 3.75 17.04
N ARG A 206 23.02 4.28 16.48
CA ARG A 206 21.72 4.37 17.16
C ARG A 206 21.10 3.00 17.38
N GLY A 207 21.15 2.12 16.38
CA GLY A 207 20.68 0.74 16.48
C GLY A 207 21.39 -0.02 17.61
N THR A 208 22.73 0.08 17.69
CA THR A 208 23.52 -0.53 18.78
C THR A 208 23.13 0.03 20.15
N ARG A 209 22.96 1.35 20.29
CA ARG A 209 22.52 1.96 21.55
C ARG A 209 21.11 1.52 21.95
N LEU A 210 20.20 1.41 20.98
CA LEU A 210 18.85 0.94 21.22
C LEU A 210 18.86 -0.53 21.68
N ALA A 211 19.64 -1.39 21.02
CA ALA A 211 19.80 -2.79 21.41
C ALA A 211 20.31 -2.92 22.85
N VAL A 212 21.42 -2.24 23.18
CA VAL A 212 21.98 -2.24 24.55
C VAL A 212 20.97 -1.72 25.58
N ALA A 213 20.21 -0.68 25.24
CA ALA A 213 19.16 -0.15 26.12
C ALA A 213 17.97 -1.12 26.29
N MET A 214 17.65 -1.91 25.26
CA MET A 214 16.63 -2.96 25.33
C MET A 214 17.10 -4.13 26.19
N ASP A 215 18.35 -4.55 26.05
CA ASP A 215 18.96 -5.62 26.86
C ASP A 215 19.03 -5.21 28.34
N ALA A 216 19.46 -3.96 28.62
CA ALA A 216 19.49 -3.42 29.98
C ALA A 216 18.10 -3.34 30.64
N ARG A 217 17.03 -3.27 29.84
CA ARG A 217 15.63 -3.30 30.32
C ARG A 217 15.04 -4.71 30.36
N GLY A 218 15.84 -5.75 30.11
CA GLY A 218 15.39 -7.14 30.12
C GLY A 218 14.42 -7.46 28.99
N PHE A 219 14.54 -6.83 27.82
CA PHE A 219 13.61 -7.04 26.70
C PHE A 219 13.54 -8.50 26.24
N ASP A 220 14.66 -9.24 26.36
CA ASP A 220 14.76 -10.67 26.08
C ASP A 220 15.07 -11.51 27.33
N ALA A 221 14.52 -11.11 28.49
CA ALA A 221 14.77 -11.79 29.77
C ALA A 221 14.13 -13.20 29.90
N GLY A 222 13.55 -13.76 28.85
CA GLY A 222 12.88 -15.08 28.86
C GLY A 222 11.57 -15.15 29.67
N VAL A 223 11.13 -14.03 30.25
CA VAL A 223 9.86 -13.93 31.00
C VAL A 223 8.68 -13.70 30.05
N PRO A 224 7.48 -14.26 30.32
CA PRO A 224 6.29 -13.97 29.53
C PRO A 224 6.02 -12.47 29.42
N ARG A 225 5.92 -11.95 28.19
CA ARG A 225 5.72 -10.52 27.92
C ARG A 225 4.29 -10.09 28.26
N THR A 226 4.15 -8.97 28.95
CA THR A 226 2.88 -8.25 29.13
C THR A 226 2.72 -7.16 28.08
N VAL A 227 1.48 -6.86 27.67
CA VAL A 227 1.18 -5.88 26.63
C VAL A 227 0.55 -4.62 27.21
N ALA A 228 1.14 -3.45 26.95
CA ALA A 228 0.65 -2.16 27.43
C ALA A 228 -0.62 -1.69 26.69
N ARG A 229 -0.69 -1.88 25.36
CA ARG A 229 -1.87 -1.55 24.54
C ARG A 229 -2.53 -2.81 24.01
N ARG A 230 -3.69 -3.17 24.57
CA ARG A 230 -4.43 -4.35 24.13
C ARG A 230 -5.22 -4.07 22.85
N GLN A 231 -4.97 -4.86 21.82
CA GLN A 231 -5.74 -4.88 20.58
C GLN A 231 -6.80 -5.98 20.67
N ARG A 232 -8.03 -5.62 21.01
CA ARG A 232 -9.14 -6.59 21.09
C ARG A 232 -9.65 -6.90 19.69
N PHE A 233 -9.87 -8.18 19.40
CA PHE A 233 -10.65 -8.60 18.24
C PHE A 233 -12.10 -8.76 18.68
N VAL A 234 -13.02 -8.00 18.08
CA VAL A 234 -14.45 -8.07 18.40
C VAL A 234 -15.23 -8.71 17.25
N ALA A 235 -16.44 -9.20 17.52
CA ALA A 235 -17.27 -9.84 16.49
C ALA A 235 -17.51 -8.95 15.25
N ALA A 236 -17.57 -7.63 15.46
CA ALA A 236 -17.68 -6.66 14.37
C ALA A 236 -16.45 -6.61 13.44
N ASP A 237 -15.26 -6.98 13.92
CA ASP A 237 -14.06 -7.14 13.08
C ASP A 237 -14.19 -8.39 12.18
N GLY A 238 -14.80 -9.46 12.69
CA GLY A 238 -15.14 -10.65 11.90
C GLY A 238 -16.22 -10.34 10.84
N LEU A 239 -17.24 -9.56 11.20
CA LEU A 239 -18.26 -9.09 10.26
C LEU A 239 -17.69 -8.22 9.14
N LEU A 240 -16.65 -7.43 9.41
CA LEU A 240 -15.96 -6.66 8.38
C LEU A 240 -15.31 -7.58 7.34
N ILE A 241 -14.61 -8.63 7.78
CA ILE A 241 -13.97 -9.61 6.88
C ILE A 241 -15.02 -10.39 6.10
N ALA A 242 -16.07 -10.86 6.77
CA ALA A 242 -17.18 -11.57 6.13
C ALA A 242 -17.91 -10.67 5.12
N GLY A 243 -18.18 -9.41 5.47
CA GLY A 243 -18.77 -8.43 4.57
C GLY A 243 -17.90 -8.19 3.33
N ALA A 244 -16.57 -8.12 3.49
CA ALA A 244 -15.65 -8.01 2.36
C ALA A 244 -15.74 -9.23 1.42
N ALA A 245 -15.77 -10.44 1.99
CA ALA A 245 -15.94 -11.67 1.21
C ALA A 245 -17.28 -11.72 0.47
N VAL A 246 -18.37 -11.35 1.14
CA VAL A 246 -19.73 -11.31 0.56
C VAL A 246 -19.82 -10.29 -0.56
N LEU A 247 -19.26 -9.08 -0.39
CA LEU A 247 -19.30 -8.04 -1.41
C LEU A 247 -18.46 -8.41 -2.64
N ALA A 248 -17.26 -8.95 -2.43
CA ALA A 248 -16.42 -9.43 -3.54
C ALA A 248 -17.07 -10.62 -4.26
N GLY A 249 -17.64 -11.57 -3.51
CA GLY A 249 -18.39 -12.69 -4.05
C GLY A 249 -19.62 -12.22 -4.84
N ALA A 250 -20.38 -11.26 -4.31
CA ALA A 250 -21.52 -10.67 -5.00
C ALA A 250 -21.11 -10.03 -6.33
N ALA A 251 -20.02 -9.24 -6.35
CA ALA A 251 -19.49 -8.66 -7.59
C ALA A 251 -19.12 -9.74 -8.63
N LEU A 252 -18.52 -10.86 -8.20
CA LEU A 252 -18.26 -11.99 -9.09
C LEU A 252 -19.54 -12.66 -9.57
N THR A 253 -20.51 -12.93 -8.67
CA THR A 253 -21.77 -13.59 -9.07
C THR A 253 -22.55 -12.76 -10.08
N VAL A 254 -22.55 -11.43 -9.95
CA VAL A 254 -23.17 -10.53 -10.94
C VAL A 254 -22.48 -10.67 -12.30
N SER A 255 -21.15 -10.73 -12.33
CA SER A 255 -20.42 -10.98 -13.58
C SER A 255 -20.71 -12.35 -14.20
N VAL A 256 -20.86 -13.40 -13.38
CA VAL A 256 -21.25 -14.74 -13.83
C VAL A 256 -22.67 -14.73 -14.41
N LEU A 257 -23.62 -14.09 -13.74
CA LEU A 257 -25.01 -13.98 -14.20
C LEU A 257 -25.14 -13.17 -15.49
N LEU A 258 -24.28 -12.16 -15.68
CA LEU A 258 -24.19 -11.38 -16.91
C LEU A 258 -23.51 -12.14 -18.06
N GLY A 259 -22.99 -13.35 -17.81
CA GLY A 259 -22.29 -14.17 -18.81
C GLY A 259 -20.94 -13.59 -19.23
N THR A 260 -20.42 -12.59 -18.51
CA THR A 260 -19.14 -11.92 -18.83
C THR A 260 -17.94 -12.56 -18.16
N PHE A 261 -18.18 -13.50 -17.24
CA PHE A 261 -17.14 -14.11 -16.43
C PHE A 261 -16.13 -14.87 -17.28
N ARG A 262 -14.87 -14.40 -17.23
CA ARG A 262 -13.72 -15.09 -17.81
C ARG A 262 -12.78 -15.47 -16.66
N PRO A 263 -12.71 -16.75 -16.29
CA PRO A 263 -11.82 -17.16 -15.22
C PRO A 263 -10.37 -16.94 -15.62
N LEU A 264 -9.52 -16.57 -14.64
CA LEU A 264 -8.08 -16.45 -14.88
C LEU A 264 -7.38 -17.82 -15.04
N ILE A 265 -7.98 -18.87 -14.50
CA ILE A 265 -7.51 -20.26 -14.61
C ILE A 265 -8.62 -21.03 -15.32
N GLY A 266 -8.40 -21.35 -16.60
CA GLY A 266 -9.37 -21.99 -17.49
C GLY A 266 -9.03 -21.70 -18.93
#